data_AF-A0A550CKR3-F1
#
_entry.id   AF-A0A550CKR3-F1
#
_cell.length_a   1.000
_cell.length_b   1.000
_cell.length_c   1.000
_cell.angle_alpha   90.00
_cell.angle_beta   90.00
_cell.angle_gamma   90.00
#
_symmetry.space_group_name_H-M   'P 1'
#
loop_
_entity.id
_entity.type
_entity.pdbx_description
1 polymer ?
#
loop_
_entity_poly.entity_id
_entity_poly.type
_entity_poly.pdbx_seq_one_letter_code
_entity_poly.pdbx_strand_id
1 'polypeptide(L)'
;MSDAEEYYGKAKGRKAKRQKTKHTAASEASPPVRTGLKLKLRLPATKPAFSLASLLRITDDIEEEEISFQDVLDVYLPTWLAERSSKLSLTAELDVFDRAVRAPTCFEILTLAHRCDQSAAARAVYRKLAIAAKDSRRRPAPSSSGPPPIPPTTAPPGADVIDGLYSIRTTPYECTLRSRALGLNTGYSIPKVCFEVDWKTRTPWMEVLSDIRDHYLLRCSDEDNPETEVPAPLIYTPLAREHLPQAQDLLQRTFWIGIDVRDSLDYCPERSTIVVLHKRVVVGVVIMSSPQETYITYLAVRAGWEGCQIATKMLFHLVNLNPHKDIILHVSGNNPAMLLYNRVGFKAEEFVLGFYDEYLSRDARASKNAFRLRLRHH
;
A
#
# COMPACT_ATOMS: atom_id res chain seq x y z
N MET A 1 9.52 -58.59 -3.88
CA MET A 1 10.89 -58.18 -3.52
C MET A 1 10.90 -56.67 -3.74
N SER A 2 10.34 -55.88 -2.82
CA SER A 2 10.85 -55.59 -1.47
C SER A 2 12.19 -54.82 -1.63
N ASP A 3 12.42 -53.61 -1.17
CA ASP A 3 11.92 -52.88 -0.01
C ASP A 3 12.24 -51.39 -0.20
N ALA A 4 11.29 -50.48 0.02
CA ALA A 4 11.56 -49.06 0.29
C ALA A 4 10.36 -48.34 0.97
N GLU A 5 9.51 -49.08 1.68
CA GLU A 5 8.48 -48.55 2.57
C GLU A 5 8.95 -48.68 4.02
N GLU A 6 9.81 -47.79 4.52
CA GLU A 6 10.00 -47.66 5.97
C GLU A 6 10.72 -46.36 6.32
N TYR A 7 9.99 -45.26 6.54
CA TYR A 7 10.48 -44.22 7.45
C TYR A 7 9.31 -43.38 7.99
N TYR A 8 9.19 -43.39 9.31
CA TYR A 8 8.20 -42.73 10.18
C TYR A 8 6.86 -43.43 10.46
N GLY A 9 6.95 -44.44 11.31
CA GLY A 9 5.86 -44.90 12.17
C GLY A 9 6.20 -44.80 13.66
N LYS A 10 5.24 -44.24 14.43
CA LYS A 10 4.96 -44.45 15.87
C LYS A 10 5.85 -43.77 16.93
N ALA A 11 5.23 -42.79 17.59
CA ALA A 11 5.23 -42.73 19.05
C ALA A 11 3.80 -42.47 19.57
N LYS A 12 3.23 -43.47 20.24
CA LYS A 12 1.99 -43.39 21.01
C LYS A 12 2.32 -43.09 22.47
N GLY A 13 1.53 -42.21 23.09
CA GLY A 13 1.06 -42.40 24.46
C GLY A 13 1.46 -41.30 25.45
N ARG A 14 0.46 -40.55 25.93
CA ARG A 14 -0.16 -40.80 27.25
C ARG A 14 -1.34 -39.86 27.50
N LYS A 15 -2.43 -40.46 27.97
CA LYS A 15 -3.67 -39.82 28.40
C LYS A 15 -3.46 -39.19 29.78
N ALA A 16 -3.97 -37.99 30.00
CA ALA A 16 -4.32 -37.50 31.34
C ALA A 16 -5.74 -36.93 31.30
N LYS A 17 -6.69 -37.72 31.84
CA LYS A 17 -8.04 -37.28 32.19
C LYS A 17 -7.93 -36.30 33.36
N ARG A 18 -8.59 -35.14 33.29
CA ARG A 18 -9.01 -34.40 34.48
C ARG A 18 -10.48 -34.01 34.33
N GLN A 19 -11.30 -34.62 35.18
CA GLN A 19 -12.74 -34.44 35.30
C GLN A 19 -13.08 -33.38 36.35
N LYS A 20 -14.28 -32.80 36.20
CA LYS A 20 -15.13 -32.08 37.17
C LYS A 20 -14.65 -30.67 37.56
N THR A 21 -15.50 -29.65 37.55
CA THR A 21 -16.84 -29.59 38.17
C THR A 21 -17.86 -28.74 37.41
N LYS A 22 -19.13 -29.15 37.55
CA LYS A 22 -20.37 -28.46 37.21
C LYS A 22 -20.67 -27.36 38.23
N HIS A 23 -21.22 -26.24 37.80
CA HIS A 23 -22.26 -25.52 38.54
C HIS A 23 -23.29 -24.96 37.56
N THR A 24 -24.51 -25.46 37.69
CA THR A 24 -25.76 -24.94 37.13
C THR A 24 -26.45 -24.08 38.20
N ALA A 25 -26.95 -22.91 37.83
CA ALA A 25 -28.26 -22.41 38.28
C ALA A 25 -28.71 -21.27 37.35
N ALA A 26 -29.93 -21.42 36.83
CA ALA A 26 -30.65 -20.46 36.03
C ALA A 26 -31.32 -19.38 36.89
N SER A 27 -31.57 -18.20 36.33
CA SER A 27 -32.75 -17.40 36.63
C SER A 27 -33.03 -16.46 35.46
N GLU A 28 -34.23 -16.58 34.92
CA GLU A 28 -34.87 -15.68 33.98
C GLU A 28 -35.05 -14.27 34.57
N ALA A 29 -34.84 -13.23 33.74
CA ALA A 29 -35.63 -11.99 33.71
C ALA A 29 -35.18 -11.12 32.53
N SER A 30 -36.10 -10.78 31.63
CA SER A 30 -35.98 -9.77 30.58
C SER A 30 -36.75 -8.48 30.99
N PRO A 31 -36.73 -7.39 30.21
CA PRO A 31 -35.67 -6.38 30.17
C PRO A 31 -36.19 -4.97 30.55
N PRO A 32 -35.31 -3.98 30.84
CA PRO A 32 -35.70 -2.58 30.73
C PRO A 32 -35.15 -1.95 29.44
N VAL A 33 -36.10 -1.44 28.66
CA VAL A 33 -35.93 -0.39 27.66
C VAL A 33 -35.39 0.87 28.35
N ARG A 34 -34.32 1.50 27.82
CA ARG A 34 -34.22 2.95 27.56
C ARG A 34 -32.83 3.41 27.09
N THR A 35 -32.89 4.18 26.00
CA THR A 35 -32.15 5.42 25.71
C THR A 35 -30.64 5.41 25.43
N GLY A 36 -30.31 5.77 24.18
CA GLY A 36 -29.37 6.85 23.89
C GLY A 36 -27.88 6.54 24.03
N LEU A 37 -27.27 6.12 22.91
CA LEU A 37 -25.81 6.07 22.72
C LEU A 37 -25.19 7.47 22.92
N LYS A 38 -24.63 7.75 24.10
CA LYS A 38 -23.69 8.85 24.30
C LYS A 38 -22.32 8.45 23.74
N LEU A 39 -22.01 8.92 22.53
CA LEU A 39 -20.68 8.87 21.93
C LEU A 39 -19.71 9.75 22.76
N LYS A 40 -18.93 9.13 23.65
CA LYS A 40 -17.75 9.75 24.27
C LYS A 40 -16.58 9.69 23.28
N LEU A 41 -16.46 10.70 22.42
CA LEU A 41 -15.23 10.99 21.68
C LEU A 41 -14.17 11.51 22.66
N ARG A 42 -13.24 10.65 23.08
CA ARG A 42 -11.99 11.08 23.72
C ARG A 42 -11.03 11.56 22.62
N LEU A 43 -10.90 12.88 22.46
CA LEU A 43 -9.82 13.50 21.69
C LEU A 43 -8.65 13.82 22.63
N PRO A 44 -7.39 13.52 22.24
CA PRO A 44 -6.23 13.84 23.05
C PRO A 44 -5.99 15.35 23.11
N ALA A 45 -5.78 15.85 24.32
CA ALA A 45 -5.51 17.25 24.62
C ALA A 45 -4.15 17.66 24.05
N THR A 46 -4.16 18.61 23.11
CA THR A 46 -3.23 19.75 23.00
C THR A 46 -3.55 20.51 21.71
N LYS A 47 -4.23 21.67 21.80
CA LYS A 47 -4.21 22.79 20.84
C LYS A 47 -5.00 23.99 21.41
N PRO A 48 -4.71 25.22 20.95
CA PRO A 48 -4.97 26.46 21.68
C PRO A 48 -6.46 26.76 21.82
N ALA A 49 -6.80 27.45 22.91
CA ALA A 49 -8.15 27.82 23.29
C ALA A 49 -8.76 28.84 22.32
N PHE A 50 -9.50 28.36 21.32
CA PHE A 50 -10.66 29.10 20.84
C PHE A 50 -11.84 28.61 21.68
N SER A 51 -12.29 29.44 22.61
CA SER A 51 -13.44 29.11 23.46
C SER A 51 -14.70 29.53 22.72
N LEU A 52 -15.50 28.56 22.24
CA LEU A 52 -16.85 28.81 21.74
C LEU A 52 -17.84 29.12 22.89
N ALA A 53 -17.39 29.11 24.15
CA ALA A 53 -18.24 29.41 25.29
C ALA A 53 -18.85 30.83 25.22
N SER A 54 -18.19 31.78 24.57
CA SER A 54 -18.72 33.14 24.39
C SER A 54 -19.87 33.19 23.38
N LEU A 55 -19.91 32.27 22.40
CA LEU A 55 -21.00 32.14 21.44
C LEU A 55 -22.22 31.42 22.06
N LEU A 56 -21.97 30.51 22.98
CA LEU A 56 -23.00 29.72 23.68
C LEU A 56 -23.58 30.45 24.90
N ARG A 57 -22.97 31.54 25.37
CA ARG A 57 -23.46 32.34 26.51
C ARG A 57 -24.49 33.41 26.13
N ILE A 58 -24.72 33.64 24.84
CA ILE A 58 -25.70 34.64 24.37
C ILE A 58 -27.12 34.10 24.47
N THR A 59 -27.30 32.78 24.65
CA THR A 59 -28.63 32.13 24.64
C THR A 59 -29.25 31.92 26.02
N ASP A 60 -28.61 32.35 27.11
CA ASP A 60 -29.11 32.05 28.47
C ASP A 60 -30.07 33.10 29.04
N ASP A 61 -30.20 34.30 28.44
CA ASP A 61 -31.01 35.42 28.99
C ASP A 61 -32.03 36.03 27.99
N ILE A 62 -32.38 35.35 26.90
CA ILE A 62 -33.36 35.85 25.93
C ILE A 62 -34.66 35.05 26.07
N GLU A 63 -35.75 35.74 26.43
CA GLU A 63 -37.12 35.23 26.39
C GLU A 63 -37.39 34.53 25.04
N GLU A 64 -38.13 33.43 25.05
CA GLU A 64 -38.40 32.53 23.90
C GLU A 64 -39.09 33.20 22.70
N GLU A 65 -38.43 34.14 22.03
CA GLU A 65 -38.64 34.37 20.61
C GLU A 65 -37.78 33.34 19.88
N GLU A 66 -38.41 32.52 19.02
CA GLU A 66 -37.73 31.57 18.14
C GLU A 66 -36.87 32.34 17.11
N ILE A 67 -35.75 32.92 17.55
CA ILE A 67 -34.77 33.52 16.65
C ILE A 67 -34.18 32.37 15.86
N SER A 68 -34.51 32.31 14.56
CA SER A 68 -33.96 31.31 13.67
C SER A 68 -32.45 31.43 13.67
N PHE A 69 -31.75 30.29 13.64
CA PHE A 69 -30.29 30.27 13.49
C PHE A 69 -29.81 31.10 12.29
N GLN A 70 -30.65 31.21 11.25
CA GLN A 70 -30.37 32.02 10.07
C GLN A 70 -30.36 33.53 10.39
N ASP A 71 -31.25 34.01 11.25
CA ASP A 71 -31.34 35.43 11.62
C ASP A 71 -30.12 35.85 12.45
N VAL A 72 -29.66 34.97 13.35
CA VAL A 72 -28.39 35.18 14.09
C VAL A 72 -27.21 35.18 13.12
N LEU A 73 -27.17 34.23 12.18
CA LEU A 73 -26.11 34.17 11.18
C LEU A 73 -26.07 35.43 10.30
N ASP A 74 -27.20 35.91 9.81
CA ASP A 74 -27.25 37.05 8.90
C ASP A 74 -26.77 38.35 9.57
N VAL A 75 -26.97 38.48 10.89
CA VAL A 75 -26.44 39.60 11.69
C VAL A 75 -24.91 39.54 11.81
N TYR A 76 -24.34 38.36 12.09
CA TYR A 76 -22.90 38.24 12.36
C TYR A 76 -22.04 37.91 11.12
N LEU A 77 -22.64 37.36 10.06
CA LEU A 77 -21.94 36.94 8.84
C LEU A 77 -21.12 38.08 8.19
N PRO A 78 -21.64 39.31 8.03
CA PRO A 78 -20.85 40.41 7.47
C PRO A 78 -19.61 40.72 8.30
N THR A 79 -19.75 40.72 9.63
CA THR A 79 -18.64 41.00 10.55
C THR A 79 -17.57 39.91 10.49
N TRP A 80 -17.98 38.63 10.42
CA TRP A 80 -17.06 37.50 10.29
C TRP A 80 -16.35 37.48 8.94
N LEU A 81 -17.05 37.83 7.85
CA LEU A 81 -16.42 37.95 6.54
C LEU A 81 -15.39 39.09 6.50
N ALA A 82 -15.67 40.22 7.16
CA ALA A 82 -14.73 41.33 7.29
C ALA A 82 -13.51 40.99 8.16
N GLU A 83 -13.70 40.31 9.29
CA GLU A 83 -12.57 39.84 10.11
C GLU A 83 -11.74 38.80 9.37
N ARG A 84 -12.39 37.89 8.64
CA ARG A 84 -11.72 36.88 7.83
C ARG A 84 -10.91 37.53 6.71
N SER A 85 -11.45 38.51 6.00
CA SER A 85 -10.71 39.20 4.93
C SER A 85 -9.51 39.98 5.49
N SER A 86 -9.67 40.64 6.63
CA SER A 86 -8.59 41.33 7.36
C SER A 86 -7.48 40.37 7.80
N LYS A 87 -7.83 39.21 8.38
CA LYS A 87 -6.83 38.18 8.73
C LYS A 87 -6.11 37.61 7.51
N LEU A 88 -6.81 37.49 6.38
CA LEU A 88 -6.23 37.00 5.15
C LEU A 88 -5.31 38.02 4.47
N SER A 89 -5.61 39.32 4.54
CA SER A 89 -4.71 40.36 4.01
C SER A 89 -3.43 40.48 4.82
N LEU A 90 -3.49 40.27 6.15
CA LEU A 90 -2.30 40.23 7.01
C LEU A 90 -1.34 39.07 6.71
N THR A 91 -1.82 38.01 6.05
CA THR A 91 -1.01 36.83 5.68
C THR A 91 -0.63 36.83 4.20
N ALA A 92 -0.93 37.90 3.48
CA ALA A 92 -0.55 38.06 2.09
C ALA A 92 0.88 38.62 1.98
N GLU A 93 1.68 37.99 1.14
CA GLU A 93 3.02 38.40 0.76
C GLU A 93 2.97 39.00 -0.65
N LEU A 94 3.90 39.89 -0.99
CA LEU A 94 3.99 40.45 -2.35
C LEU A 94 4.80 39.51 -3.23
N ASP A 95 4.24 39.11 -4.37
CA ASP A 95 4.94 38.37 -5.41
C ASP A 95 5.87 39.28 -6.22
N VAL A 96 6.71 38.71 -7.08
CA VAL A 96 7.67 39.40 -7.97
C VAL A 96 7.01 40.46 -8.87
N PHE A 97 5.68 40.41 -9.02
CA PHE A 97 4.88 41.37 -9.79
C PHE A 97 4.08 42.35 -8.92
N ASP A 98 4.47 42.57 -7.65
CA ASP A 98 3.78 43.43 -6.66
C ASP A 98 2.30 43.07 -6.42
N ARG A 99 1.94 41.81 -6.67
CA ARG A 99 0.59 41.29 -6.39
C ARG A 99 0.58 40.66 -5.01
N ALA A 100 -0.42 40.99 -4.20
CA ALA A 100 -0.64 40.33 -2.92
C ALA A 100 -1.06 38.87 -3.14
N VAL A 101 -0.15 37.94 -2.88
CA VAL A 101 -0.34 36.49 -2.99
C VAL A 101 -0.34 35.89 -1.58
N ARG A 102 -1.30 35.01 -1.30
CA ARG A 102 -1.36 34.26 -0.05
C ARG A 102 -1.55 32.78 -0.31
N ALA A 103 -1.15 31.97 0.65
CA ALA A 103 -1.51 30.55 0.63
C ALA A 103 -3.04 30.39 0.63
N PRO A 104 -3.60 29.54 -0.25
CA PRO A 104 -5.04 29.28 -0.28
C PRO A 104 -5.47 28.52 0.98
N THR A 105 -6.66 28.82 1.48
CA THR A 105 -7.22 28.13 2.64
C THR A 105 -7.65 26.71 2.29
N CYS A 106 -7.76 25.82 3.29
CA CYS A 106 -8.20 24.44 3.06
C CYS A 106 -9.57 24.37 2.35
N PHE A 107 -10.47 25.31 2.62
CA PHE A 107 -11.76 25.39 1.96
C PHE A 107 -11.63 25.81 0.49
N GLU A 108 -10.80 26.81 0.19
CA GLU A 108 -10.52 27.25 -1.18
C GLU A 108 -9.89 26.11 -2.00
N ILE A 109 -8.95 25.36 -1.42
CA ILE A 109 -8.32 24.20 -2.07
C ILE A 109 -9.37 23.13 -2.40
N LEU A 110 -10.30 22.84 -1.48
CA LEU A 110 -11.40 21.90 -1.73
C LEU A 110 -12.37 22.41 -2.80
N THR A 111 -12.67 23.70 -2.80
CA THR A 111 -13.57 24.30 -3.80
C THR A 111 -12.94 24.30 -5.19
N LEU A 112 -11.62 24.54 -5.27
CA LEU A 112 -10.82 24.42 -6.49
C LEU A 112 -10.72 22.96 -6.96
N ALA A 113 -10.71 21.99 -6.04
CA ALA A 113 -10.77 20.56 -6.37
C ALA A 113 -12.02 20.20 -7.18
N HIS A 114 -13.17 20.74 -6.76
CA HIS A 114 -14.46 20.48 -7.39
C HIS A 114 -14.63 21.21 -8.74
N ARG A 115 -13.82 22.26 -9.00
CA ARG A 115 -13.88 23.07 -10.22
C ARG A 115 -12.75 22.77 -11.21
N CYS A 116 -11.75 21.98 -10.84
CA CYS A 116 -10.65 21.65 -11.75
C CYS A 116 -11.09 20.69 -12.85
N ASP A 117 -11.07 21.17 -14.09
CA ASP A 117 -11.12 20.33 -15.28
C ASP A 117 -9.88 19.41 -15.36
N GLN A 118 -10.03 18.29 -16.06
CA GLN A 118 -9.09 17.14 -16.12
C GLN A 118 -7.68 17.45 -16.69
N SER A 119 -7.36 18.71 -16.98
CA SER A 119 -6.04 19.12 -17.48
C SER A 119 -4.92 18.69 -16.54
N ALA A 120 -3.81 18.17 -17.10
CA ALA A 120 -2.68 17.66 -16.35
C ALA A 120 -2.04 18.74 -15.45
N ALA A 121 -1.96 19.98 -15.95
CA ALA A 121 -1.45 21.12 -15.19
C ALA A 121 -2.33 21.45 -13.97
N ALA A 122 -3.66 21.42 -14.14
CA ALA A 122 -4.62 21.66 -13.07
C ALA A 122 -4.54 20.58 -11.99
N ARG A 123 -4.40 19.31 -12.39
CA ARG A 123 -4.22 18.17 -11.44
C ARG A 123 -2.94 18.28 -10.63
N ALA A 124 -1.83 18.67 -11.25
CA ALA A 124 -0.55 18.82 -10.57
C ALA A 124 -0.55 20.00 -9.58
N VAL A 125 -1.11 21.15 -9.98
CA VAL A 125 -1.29 22.31 -9.10
C VAL A 125 -2.18 21.96 -7.91
N TYR A 126 -3.31 21.29 -8.15
CA TYR A 126 -4.20 20.83 -7.08
C TYR A 126 -3.50 19.89 -6.09
N ARG A 127 -2.76 18.90 -6.59
CA ARG A 127 -2.04 17.94 -5.73
C ARG A 127 -0.99 18.62 -4.86
N LYS A 128 -0.24 19.58 -5.41
CA LYS A 128 0.69 20.41 -4.61
C LYS A 128 -0.03 21.18 -3.50
N LEU A 129 -1.17 21.79 -3.81
CA LEU A 129 -1.98 22.50 -2.82
C LEU A 129 -2.53 21.55 -1.74
N ALA A 130 -2.95 20.33 -2.11
CA ALA A 130 -3.44 19.33 -1.17
C ALA A 130 -2.34 18.81 -0.22
N ILE A 131 -1.11 18.65 -0.71
CA ILE A 131 0.06 18.27 0.11
C ILE A 131 0.40 19.41 1.07
N ALA A 132 0.50 20.65 0.58
CA ALA A 132 0.75 21.83 1.42
C ALA A 132 -0.32 22.00 2.53
N ALA A 133 -1.59 21.70 2.23
CA ALA A 133 -2.67 21.72 3.21
C ALA A 133 -2.53 20.61 4.28
N LYS A 134 -2.02 19.43 3.92
CA LYS A 134 -1.76 18.33 4.86
C LYS A 134 -0.52 18.60 5.72
N ASP A 135 0.53 19.19 5.15
CA ASP A 135 1.76 19.53 5.87
C ASP A 135 1.54 20.69 6.86
N SER A 136 0.67 21.65 6.54
CA SER A 136 0.28 22.71 7.48
C SER A 136 -0.38 22.18 8.76
N ARG A 137 -1.04 21.00 8.72
CA ARG A 137 -1.59 20.33 9.91
C ARG A 137 -0.55 19.53 10.71
N ARG A 138 0.60 19.21 10.09
CA ARG A 138 1.67 18.36 10.63
C ARG A 138 3.02 19.08 10.56
N ARG A 139 3.13 20.32 11.06
CA ARG A 139 4.45 20.89 11.40
C ARG A 139 4.92 20.36 12.76
N PRO A 140 5.79 19.33 12.84
CA PRO A 140 6.75 19.27 13.93
C PRO A 140 7.79 20.38 13.75
N ALA A 141 8.40 20.81 14.86
CA ALA A 141 9.52 21.74 14.86
C ALA A 141 10.65 21.23 13.92
N PRO A 142 11.42 22.13 13.28
CA PRO A 142 12.48 21.74 12.37
C PRO A 142 13.59 20.98 13.11
N SER A 143 13.58 19.65 13.02
CA SER A 143 14.72 18.81 13.40
C SER A 143 15.73 18.80 12.26
N SER A 144 16.91 19.36 12.54
CA SER A 144 18.03 19.60 11.62
C SER A 144 18.85 18.34 11.29
N SER A 145 18.23 17.23 10.90
CA SER A 145 18.96 16.03 10.49
C SER A 145 18.57 15.63 9.07
N GLY A 146 19.12 16.36 8.11
CA GLY A 146 19.23 15.84 6.75
C GLY A 146 20.14 14.61 6.72
N PRO A 147 20.01 13.74 5.70
CA PRO A 147 20.94 12.64 5.50
C PRO A 147 22.38 13.18 5.44
N PRO A 148 23.37 12.44 5.98
CA PRO A 148 24.75 12.88 6.01
C PRO A 148 25.23 13.20 4.59
N PRO A 149 26.01 14.28 4.41
CA PRO A 149 26.62 14.59 3.12
C PRO A 149 27.45 13.38 2.68
N ILE A 150 27.20 12.95 1.45
CA ILE A 150 28.00 11.93 0.78
C ILE A 150 29.45 12.43 0.83
N PRO A 151 30.41 11.63 1.34
CA PRO A 151 31.80 12.05 1.37
C PRO A 151 32.25 12.36 -0.06
N PRO A 152 32.96 13.48 -0.31
CA PRO A 152 33.46 13.79 -1.63
C PRO A 152 34.40 12.66 -2.06
N THR A 153 33.98 11.91 -3.08
CA THR A 153 34.78 10.84 -3.65
C THR A 153 36.12 11.42 -4.13
N THR A 154 37.17 10.73 -3.71
CA THR A 154 38.59 10.94 -3.99
C THR A 154 38.92 11.09 -5.47
N ALA A 155 39.76 12.09 -5.76
CA ALA A 155 40.49 12.41 -6.99
C ALA A 155 39.63 12.77 -8.23
N PRO A 156 39.97 13.87 -8.95
CA PRO A 156 39.37 14.13 -10.24
C PRO A 156 39.68 12.97 -11.20
N PRO A 157 38.71 12.53 -12.01
CA PRO A 157 38.97 11.49 -13.01
C PRO A 157 40.11 11.95 -13.91
N GLY A 158 41.05 11.04 -14.24
CA GLY A 158 42.16 11.35 -15.13
C GLY A 158 41.66 11.88 -16.47
N ALA A 159 42.41 12.79 -17.09
CA ALA A 159 42.02 13.46 -18.34
C ALA A 159 41.60 12.46 -19.43
N ASP A 160 42.27 11.30 -19.50
CA ASP A 160 41.94 10.21 -20.44
C ASP A 160 40.53 9.62 -20.23
N VAL A 161 40.05 9.58 -18.99
CA VAL A 161 38.69 9.12 -18.66
C VAL A 161 37.66 10.16 -19.05
N ILE A 162 37.99 11.44 -18.85
CA ILE A 162 37.14 12.58 -19.22
C ILE A 162 37.04 12.67 -20.75
N ASP A 163 38.16 12.57 -21.47
CA ASP A 163 38.21 12.53 -22.93
C ASP A 163 37.52 11.29 -23.48
N GLY A 164 37.69 10.14 -22.81
CA GLY A 164 36.92 8.92 -23.09
C GLY A 164 35.42 9.14 -22.97
N LEU A 165 34.95 9.80 -21.91
CA LEU A 165 33.53 10.12 -21.71
C LEU A 165 33.01 11.12 -22.76
N TYR A 166 33.79 12.15 -23.11
CA TYR A 166 33.41 13.11 -24.15
C TYR A 166 33.48 12.53 -25.58
N SER A 167 34.26 11.47 -25.79
CA SER A 167 34.34 10.76 -27.08
C SER A 167 33.12 9.89 -27.38
N ILE A 168 32.32 9.55 -26.36
CA ILE A 168 31.09 8.76 -26.53
C ILE A 168 30.00 9.65 -27.14
N ARG A 169 29.96 9.70 -28.47
CA ARG A 169 28.94 10.45 -29.22
C ARG A 169 27.57 9.78 -29.21
N THR A 170 27.54 8.45 -29.15
CA THR A 170 26.31 7.66 -29.11
C THR A 170 26.52 6.43 -28.23
N THR A 171 25.75 6.29 -27.16
CA THR A 171 25.61 5.01 -26.45
C THR A 171 24.49 4.22 -27.10
N PRO A 172 24.69 2.94 -27.50
CA PRO A 172 23.59 2.11 -27.94
C PRO A 172 22.49 2.12 -26.88
N TYR A 173 21.23 2.28 -27.31
CA TYR A 173 20.10 2.48 -26.40
C TYR A 173 20.08 1.39 -25.32
N GLU A 174 20.38 0.14 -25.67
CA GLU A 174 20.54 -1.02 -24.79
C GLU A 174 21.38 -0.80 -23.53
N CYS A 175 22.39 0.07 -23.61
CA CYS A 175 23.32 0.34 -22.51
C CYS A 175 23.02 1.66 -21.79
N THR A 176 22.02 2.42 -22.26
CA THR A 176 21.64 3.69 -21.63
C THR A 176 20.93 3.47 -20.29
N LEU A 177 21.13 4.41 -19.37
CA LEU A 177 20.31 4.52 -18.15
C LEU A 177 18.82 4.60 -18.50
N ARG A 178 18.51 5.22 -19.66
CA ARG A 178 17.18 5.35 -20.23
C ARG A 178 16.57 4.00 -20.62
N SER A 179 17.29 3.07 -21.24
CA SER A 179 16.75 1.73 -21.52
C SER A 179 16.65 0.84 -20.29
N ARG A 180 17.46 1.09 -19.25
CA ARG A 180 17.29 0.42 -17.95
C ARG A 180 16.05 0.92 -17.21
N ALA A 181 15.74 2.22 -17.32
CA ALA A 181 14.57 2.83 -16.72
C ALA A 181 13.27 2.58 -17.51
N LEU A 182 13.34 2.61 -18.84
CA LEU A 182 12.19 2.52 -19.75
C LEU A 182 12.02 1.15 -20.42
N GLY A 183 13.06 0.33 -20.44
CA GLY A 183 13.10 -0.88 -21.24
C GLY A 183 13.55 -0.64 -22.67
N LEU A 184 14.00 -1.70 -23.34
CA LEU A 184 14.48 -1.69 -24.72
C LEU A 184 13.38 -1.54 -25.79
N ASN A 185 12.11 -1.62 -25.39
CA ASN A 185 10.99 -1.50 -26.31
C ASN A 185 9.96 -0.51 -25.75
N THR A 186 9.58 0.46 -26.56
CA THR A 186 8.42 1.34 -26.37
C THR A 186 7.08 0.59 -26.41
N GLY A 187 7.10 -0.70 -26.80
CA GLY A 187 6.04 -1.66 -26.53
C GLY A 187 6.47 -2.63 -25.43
N TYR A 188 5.77 -2.67 -24.30
CA TYR A 188 5.96 -3.73 -23.31
C TYR A 188 5.78 -5.09 -24.02
N SER A 189 6.86 -5.87 -24.16
CA SER A 189 6.76 -7.20 -24.77
C SER A 189 5.99 -8.08 -23.80
N ILE A 190 4.72 -8.34 -24.12
CA ILE A 190 3.91 -9.31 -23.39
C ILE A 190 4.66 -10.64 -23.48
N PRO A 191 5.01 -11.28 -22.34
CA PRO A 191 5.63 -12.60 -22.35
C PRO A 191 4.80 -13.56 -23.20
N LYS A 192 5.47 -14.52 -23.87
CA LYS A 192 4.80 -15.48 -24.75
C LYS A 192 3.68 -16.27 -24.07
N VAL A 193 3.76 -16.44 -22.75
CA VAL A 193 2.74 -17.08 -21.91
C VAL A 193 2.27 -16.07 -20.88
N CYS A 194 1.00 -15.67 -20.93
CA CYS A 194 0.37 -14.79 -19.95
C CYS A 194 -1.05 -15.27 -19.62
N PHE A 195 -1.46 -15.13 -18.37
CA PHE A 195 -2.80 -15.47 -17.91
C PHE A 195 -3.78 -14.29 -18.09
N GLU A 196 -3.36 -13.09 -17.68
CA GLU A 196 -4.17 -11.87 -17.78
C GLU A 196 -3.25 -10.64 -17.95
N VAL A 197 -3.73 -9.64 -18.69
CA VAL A 197 -3.12 -8.31 -18.77
C VAL A 197 -4.12 -7.29 -18.23
N ASP A 198 -3.77 -6.66 -17.12
CA ASP A 198 -4.63 -5.74 -16.39
C ASP A 198 -4.21 -4.29 -16.61
N TRP A 199 -5.08 -3.53 -17.26
CA TRP A 199 -4.93 -2.10 -17.55
C TRP A 199 -5.67 -1.20 -16.56
N LYS A 200 -6.54 -1.78 -15.72
CA LYS A 200 -7.45 -1.02 -14.85
C LYS A 200 -6.80 -0.72 -13.51
N THR A 201 -6.03 -1.66 -12.98
CA THR A 201 -5.44 -1.54 -11.65
C THR A 201 -4.35 -0.48 -11.63
N ARG A 202 -4.52 0.54 -10.77
CA ARG A 202 -3.51 1.55 -10.47
C ARG A 202 -3.04 1.38 -9.05
N THR A 203 -1.73 1.33 -8.85
CA THR A 203 -1.13 1.23 -7.52
C THR A 203 -0.68 2.58 -6.98
N PRO A 204 -0.58 2.75 -5.65
CA PRO A 204 -0.03 3.97 -5.07
C PRO A 204 1.35 4.29 -5.63
N TRP A 205 2.18 3.27 -5.90
CA TRP A 205 3.48 3.47 -6.52
C TRP A 205 3.39 3.96 -7.98
N MET A 206 2.44 3.45 -8.78
CA MET A 206 2.17 3.98 -10.12
C MET A 206 1.71 5.44 -10.06
N GLU A 207 0.87 5.79 -9.08
CA GLU A 207 0.43 7.17 -8.88
C GLU A 207 1.60 8.07 -8.51
N VAL A 208 2.45 7.67 -7.56
CA VAL A 208 3.64 8.43 -7.19
C VAL A 208 4.60 8.61 -8.37
N LEU A 209 4.83 7.56 -9.18
CA LEU A 209 5.64 7.67 -10.39
C LEU A 209 5.02 8.62 -11.41
N SER A 210 3.69 8.58 -11.58
CA SER A 210 2.99 9.53 -12.45
C SER A 210 3.10 10.96 -11.93
N ASP A 211 3.05 11.17 -10.62
CA ASP A 211 3.15 12.48 -9.98
C ASP A 211 4.54 13.07 -10.11
N ILE A 212 5.57 12.24 -9.90
CA ILE A 212 6.97 12.63 -10.12
C ILE A 212 7.16 13.03 -11.59
N ARG A 213 6.63 12.24 -12.52
CA ARG A 213 6.70 12.55 -13.95
C ARG A 213 6.00 13.87 -14.27
N ASP A 214 4.75 14.05 -13.85
CA ASP A 214 3.98 15.27 -14.07
C ASP A 214 4.71 16.49 -13.50
N HIS A 215 5.41 16.35 -12.37
CA HIS A 215 6.23 17.41 -11.81
C HIS A 215 7.44 17.78 -12.69
N TYR A 216 8.14 16.78 -13.25
CA TYR A 216 9.25 17.01 -14.18
C TYR A 216 8.77 17.62 -15.50
N LEU A 217 7.64 17.15 -16.03
CA LEU A 217 7.03 17.68 -17.25
C LEU A 217 6.69 19.18 -17.13
N LEU A 218 6.26 19.62 -15.94
CA LEU A 218 5.99 21.04 -15.70
C LEU A 218 7.25 21.90 -15.51
N ARG A 219 8.42 21.28 -15.33
CA ARG A 219 9.68 21.97 -15.04
C ARG A 219 10.63 22.02 -16.24
N CYS A 220 10.54 21.06 -17.17
CA CYS A 220 11.31 21.04 -18.41
C CYS A 220 10.52 21.70 -19.55
N SER A 221 11.20 22.48 -20.40
CA SER A 221 10.64 23.05 -21.64
C SER A 221 10.27 21.96 -22.67
N ASP A 222 9.30 22.25 -23.54
CA ASP A 222 8.69 21.29 -24.50
C ASP A 222 9.68 20.56 -25.42
N GLU A 223 10.90 21.08 -25.61
CA GLU A 223 11.96 20.50 -26.45
C GLU A 223 12.57 19.20 -25.88
N ASP A 224 12.55 19.01 -24.56
CA ASP A 224 13.09 17.81 -23.88
C ASP A 224 11.99 16.82 -23.46
N ASN A 225 10.77 17.01 -23.95
CA ASN A 225 9.61 16.29 -23.47
C ASN A 225 9.71 14.79 -23.85
N PRO A 226 9.97 13.87 -22.90
CA PRO A 226 10.05 12.45 -23.24
C PRO A 226 8.65 12.01 -23.65
N GLU A 227 8.51 11.60 -24.91
CA GLU A 227 7.31 11.00 -25.51
C GLU A 227 6.41 10.38 -24.44
N THR A 228 5.18 10.90 -24.33
CA THR A 228 4.17 10.50 -23.35
C THR A 228 4.19 9.00 -23.14
N GLU A 229 4.81 8.53 -22.05
CA GLU A 229 4.90 7.09 -21.80
C GLU A 229 3.49 6.55 -21.63
N VAL A 230 3.17 5.57 -22.46
CA VAL A 230 1.92 4.85 -22.37
C VAL A 230 1.87 4.14 -21.00
N PRO A 231 0.75 4.26 -20.26
CA PRO A 231 0.59 3.57 -18.97
C PRO A 231 0.84 2.08 -19.16
N ALA A 232 1.73 1.50 -18.35
CA ALA A 232 2.05 0.07 -18.48
C ALA A 232 1.05 -0.78 -17.68
N PRO A 233 0.55 -1.89 -18.24
CA PRO A 233 -0.34 -2.78 -17.51
C PRO A 233 0.42 -3.60 -16.46
N LEU A 234 -0.35 -4.28 -15.60
CA LEU A 234 0.13 -5.43 -14.84
C LEU A 234 -0.06 -6.70 -15.66
N ILE A 235 0.98 -7.49 -15.79
CA ILE A 235 0.96 -8.73 -16.57
C ILE A 235 1.10 -9.91 -15.61
N TYR A 236 0.16 -10.84 -15.66
CA TYR A 236 0.18 -12.08 -14.89
C TYR A 236 0.75 -13.18 -15.78
N THR A 237 1.89 -13.77 -15.39
CA THR A 237 2.63 -14.76 -16.18
C THR A 237 3.15 -15.87 -15.27
N PRO A 238 3.39 -17.10 -15.75
CA PRO A 238 4.04 -18.12 -14.94
C PRO A 238 5.50 -17.75 -14.60
N LEU A 239 6.07 -18.41 -13.60
CA LEU A 239 7.46 -18.19 -13.22
C LEU A 239 8.40 -18.64 -14.35
N ALA A 240 9.15 -17.68 -14.90
CA ALA A 240 10.24 -17.94 -15.84
C ALA A 240 11.59 -17.76 -15.16
N ARG A 241 12.65 -18.35 -15.74
CA ARG A 241 14.04 -18.23 -15.24
C ARG A 241 14.51 -16.78 -15.10
N GLU A 242 14.04 -15.90 -15.99
CA GLU A 242 14.37 -14.47 -15.94
C GLU A 242 13.78 -13.72 -14.73
N HIS A 243 12.68 -14.22 -14.16
CA HIS A 243 12.02 -13.60 -13.01
C HIS A 243 12.59 -14.09 -11.68
N LEU A 244 13.26 -15.24 -11.68
CA LEU A 244 13.71 -15.94 -10.48
C LEU A 244 14.56 -15.06 -9.54
N PRO A 245 15.58 -14.30 -10.00
CA PRO A 245 16.37 -13.48 -9.09
C PRO A 245 15.56 -12.39 -8.38
N GLN A 246 14.60 -11.78 -9.11
CA GLN A 246 13.74 -10.73 -8.55
C GLN A 246 12.68 -11.32 -7.61
N ALA A 247 12.12 -12.49 -7.95
CA ALA A 247 11.18 -13.20 -7.10
C ALA A 247 11.85 -13.64 -5.78
N GLN A 248 13.09 -14.13 -5.85
CA GLN A 248 13.85 -14.53 -4.67
C GLN A 248 14.17 -13.34 -3.75
N ASP A 249 14.62 -12.21 -4.31
CA ASP A 249 14.85 -10.97 -3.56
C ASP A 249 13.56 -10.48 -2.88
N LEU A 250 12.42 -10.53 -3.59
CA LEU A 250 11.12 -10.17 -3.03
C LEU A 250 10.71 -11.08 -1.86
N LEU A 251 10.90 -12.39 -2.00
CA LEU A 251 10.56 -13.36 -0.96
C LEU A 251 11.48 -13.22 0.27
N GLN A 252 12.79 -13.06 0.06
CA GLN A 252 13.74 -12.91 1.15
C GLN A 252 13.49 -11.64 1.99
N ARG A 253 13.06 -10.54 1.33
CA ARG A 253 12.68 -9.30 2.02
C ARG A 253 11.37 -9.42 2.79
N THR A 254 10.45 -10.23 2.32
CA THR A 254 9.10 -10.34 2.89
C THR A 254 9.01 -11.37 4.02
N PHE A 255 9.76 -12.46 3.89
CA PHE A 255 9.74 -13.60 4.80
C PHE A 255 11.04 -13.66 5.62
N TRP A 256 12.03 -14.47 5.20
CA TRP A 256 13.32 -14.61 5.86
C TRP A 256 14.46 -14.81 4.85
N ILE A 257 15.69 -14.55 5.30
CA ILE A 257 16.90 -14.67 4.48
C ILE A 257 17.20 -16.15 4.21
N GLY A 258 17.63 -16.48 3.00
CA GLY A 258 18.02 -17.85 2.64
C GLY A 258 16.90 -18.71 2.04
N ILE A 259 15.74 -18.13 1.74
CA ILE A 259 14.72 -18.79 0.93
C ILE A 259 15.29 -19.09 -0.45
N ASP A 260 15.12 -20.35 -0.90
CA ASP A 260 15.38 -20.78 -2.25
C ASP A 260 14.11 -21.30 -2.94
N VAL A 261 13.85 -20.80 -4.14
CA VAL A 261 12.65 -21.14 -4.94
C VAL A 261 13.01 -21.61 -6.35
N ARG A 262 14.27 -22.01 -6.56
CA ARG A 262 14.72 -22.62 -7.82
C ARG A 262 13.90 -23.84 -8.20
N ASP A 263 13.59 -24.68 -7.22
CA ASP A 263 12.82 -25.91 -7.38
C ASP A 263 11.43 -25.66 -7.97
N SER A 264 10.86 -24.46 -7.76
CA SER A 264 9.55 -24.09 -8.29
C SER A 264 9.51 -24.02 -9.83
N LEU A 265 10.66 -23.95 -10.51
CA LEU A 265 10.74 -24.02 -11.97
C LEU A 265 10.58 -25.44 -12.51
N ASP A 266 10.88 -26.46 -11.70
CA ASP A 266 10.87 -27.86 -12.13
C ASP A 266 9.47 -28.47 -12.01
N TYR A 267 8.62 -27.92 -11.15
CA TYR A 267 7.27 -28.42 -10.86
C TYR A 267 6.16 -27.72 -11.68
N CYS A 268 6.24 -27.79 -13.01
CA CYS A 268 5.24 -27.26 -13.96
C CYS A 268 4.76 -25.83 -13.60
N PRO A 269 5.63 -24.82 -13.73
CA PRO A 269 5.37 -23.46 -13.28
C PRO A 269 4.10 -22.84 -13.88
N GLU A 270 3.65 -23.33 -15.03
CA GLU A 270 2.41 -22.91 -15.72
C GLU A 270 1.14 -23.18 -14.92
N ARG A 271 1.18 -24.13 -13.97
CA ARG A 271 0.01 -24.51 -13.14
C ARG A 271 0.20 -24.21 -11.66
N SER A 272 1.44 -24.10 -11.20
CA SER A 272 1.81 -23.98 -9.79
C SER A 272 2.26 -22.57 -9.39
N THR A 273 2.69 -21.74 -10.35
CA THR A 273 3.29 -20.44 -10.03
C THR A 273 2.65 -19.31 -10.83
N ILE A 274 2.55 -18.15 -10.19
CA ILE A 274 2.06 -16.93 -10.82
C ILE A 274 2.96 -15.78 -10.37
N VAL A 275 3.47 -15.05 -11.36
CA VAL A 275 4.28 -13.85 -11.18
C VAL A 275 3.55 -12.67 -11.80
N VAL A 276 3.56 -11.55 -11.11
CA VAL A 276 3.01 -10.28 -11.60
C VAL A 276 4.16 -9.37 -12.00
N LEU A 277 4.15 -8.95 -13.25
CA LEU A 277 5.11 -8.03 -13.82
C LEU A 277 4.47 -6.67 -14.02
N HIS A 278 5.22 -5.62 -13.67
CA HIS A 278 4.98 -4.29 -14.17
C HIS A 278 6.20 -3.85 -14.97
N LYS A 279 6.01 -3.60 -16.27
CA LYS A 279 7.13 -3.42 -17.21
C LYS A 279 8.06 -4.65 -17.19
N ARG A 280 9.24 -4.55 -16.55
CA ARG A 280 10.21 -5.64 -16.37
C ARG A 280 10.48 -5.99 -14.89
N VAL A 281 9.69 -5.41 -14.00
CA VAL A 281 9.87 -5.54 -12.55
C VAL A 281 8.85 -6.51 -12.00
N VAL A 282 9.31 -7.49 -11.22
CA VAL A 282 8.44 -8.38 -10.45
C VAL A 282 7.82 -7.60 -9.30
N VAL A 283 6.49 -7.54 -9.31
CA VAL A 283 5.67 -6.86 -8.31
C VAL A 283 5.07 -7.84 -7.31
N GLY A 284 4.74 -9.04 -7.75
CA GLY A 284 4.13 -10.05 -6.88
C GLY A 284 4.49 -11.46 -7.33
N VAL A 285 4.53 -12.37 -6.38
CA VAL A 285 4.81 -13.79 -6.62
C VAL A 285 3.92 -14.68 -5.75
N VAL A 286 3.35 -15.70 -6.36
CA VAL A 286 2.65 -16.80 -5.70
C VAL A 286 3.26 -18.10 -6.19
N ILE A 287 3.61 -18.96 -5.25
CA ILE A 287 4.21 -20.27 -5.51
C ILE A 287 3.42 -21.32 -4.74
N MET A 288 2.99 -22.33 -5.48
CA MET A 288 2.45 -23.57 -4.97
C MET A 288 3.50 -24.68 -5.12
N SER A 289 3.57 -25.57 -4.14
CA SER A 289 4.64 -26.57 -4.06
C SER A 289 4.62 -27.56 -5.23
N SER A 290 3.44 -28.04 -5.60
CA SER A 290 3.27 -28.96 -6.73
C SER A 290 1.84 -28.88 -7.27
N PRO A 291 1.60 -29.18 -8.56
CA PRO A 291 0.25 -29.38 -9.05
C PRO A 291 -0.46 -30.56 -8.38
N GLN A 292 0.27 -31.53 -7.79
CA GLN A 292 -0.32 -32.66 -7.06
C GLN A 292 -0.64 -32.29 -5.61
N GLU A 293 0.32 -31.69 -4.93
CA GLU A 293 0.18 -31.16 -3.57
C GLU A 293 -0.13 -29.67 -3.64
N THR A 294 -1.42 -29.35 -3.61
CA THR A 294 -1.97 -27.99 -3.72
C THR A 294 -1.75 -27.16 -2.47
N TYR A 295 -0.49 -27.08 -2.02
CA TYR A 295 -0.04 -26.28 -0.89
C TYR A 295 0.61 -24.99 -1.36
N ILE A 296 0.02 -23.84 -1.01
CA ILE A 296 0.62 -22.53 -1.30
C ILE A 296 1.77 -22.29 -0.33
N THR A 297 2.98 -22.30 -0.87
CA THR A 297 4.22 -22.14 -0.12
C THR A 297 4.48 -20.66 0.18
N TYR A 298 4.34 -19.81 -0.84
CA TYR A 298 4.64 -18.38 -0.72
C TYR A 298 3.62 -17.54 -1.49
N LEU A 299 3.18 -16.45 -0.86
CA LEU A 299 2.42 -15.37 -1.49
C LEU A 299 3.02 -14.05 -0.99
N ALA A 300 3.59 -13.28 -1.90
CA ALA A 300 4.14 -11.96 -1.59
C ALA A 300 3.78 -10.94 -2.66
N VAL A 301 3.50 -9.72 -2.21
CA VAL A 301 3.38 -8.54 -3.06
C VAL A 301 4.37 -7.51 -2.54
N ARG A 302 5.03 -6.82 -3.46
CA ARG A 302 6.02 -5.79 -3.14
C ARG A 302 5.37 -4.65 -2.35
N ALA A 303 6.05 -4.21 -1.29
CA ALA A 303 5.62 -3.06 -0.51
C ALA A 303 5.38 -1.83 -1.41
N GLY A 304 4.29 -1.10 -1.16
CA GLY A 304 3.86 0.03 -1.99
C GLY A 304 2.97 -0.36 -3.19
N TRP A 305 2.85 -1.65 -3.49
CA TRP A 305 1.92 -2.20 -4.49
C TRP A 305 0.70 -2.89 -3.84
N GLU A 306 0.60 -2.79 -2.52
CA GLU A 306 -0.50 -3.30 -1.72
C GLU A 306 -1.78 -2.46 -1.89
N GLY A 307 -2.93 -3.00 -1.45
CA GLY A 307 -4.21 -2.29 -1.51
C GLY A 307 -4.93 -2.33 -2.86
N CYS A 308 -4.29 -2.86 -3.91
CA CYS A 308 -4.83 -2.90 -5.27
C CYS A 308 -5.34 -4.28 -5.70
N GLN A 309 -5.63 -5.16 -4.74
CA GLN A 309 -6.18 -6.50 -4.95
C GLN A 309 -5.33 -7.42 -5.87
N ILE A 310 -4.04 -7.10 -6.05
CA ILE A 310 -3.11 -7.91 -6.84
C ILE A 310 -3.04 -9.34 -6.28
N ALA A 311 -2.81 -9.47 -4.97
CA ALA A 311 -2.77 -10.76 -4.30
C ALA A 311 -4.09 -11.55 -4.46
N THR A 312 -5.24 -10.87 -4.45
CA THR A 312 -6.54 -11.50 -4.68
C THR A 312 -6.63 -12.07 -6.08
N LYS A 313 -6.27 -11.29 -7.10
CA LYS A 313 -6.25 -11.73 -8.50
C LYS A 313 -5.31 -12.90 -8.72
N MET A 314 -4.11 -12.85 -8.12
CA MET A 314 -3.16 -13.96 -8.18
C MET A 314 -3.76 -15.25 -7.60
N LEU A 315 -4.41 -15.17 -6.44
CA LEU A 315 -5.08 -16.32 -5.85
C LEU A 315 -6.23 -16.83 -6.74
N PHE A 316 -7.04 -15.94 -7.32
CA PHE A 316 -8.11 -16.34 -8.24
C PHE A 316 -7.56 -17.09 -9.47
N HIS A 317 -6.50 -16.59 -10.08
CA HIS A 317 -5.86 -17.29 -11.18
C HIS A 317 -5.31 -18.64 -10.75
N LEU A 318 -4.69 -18.74 -9.57
CA LEU A 318 -4.15 -20.00 -9.04
C LEU A 318 -5.25 -21.06 -8.83
N VAL A 319 -6.39 -20.64 -8.27
CA VAL A 319 -7.57 -21.50 -8.07
C VAL A 319 -8.12 -21.95 -9.42
N ASN A 320 -8.23 -21.04 -10.39
CA ASN A 320 -8.74 -21.36 -11.73
C ASN A 320 -7.83 -22.34 -12.50
N LEU A 321 -6.51 -22.32 -12.27
CA LEU A 321 -5.56 -23.25 -12.89
C LEU A 321 -5.61 -24.67 -12.31
N ASN A 322 -6.18 -24.83 -11.12
CA ASN A 322 -6.27 -26.10 -10.40
C ASN A 322 -7.72 -26.44 -10.03
N PRO A 323 -8.60 -26.63 -11.03
CA PRO A 323 -9.99 -26.98 -10.77
C PRO A 323 -10.08 -28.34 -10.07
N HIS A 324 -11.06 -28.47 -9.17
CA HIS A 324 -11.37 -29.70 -8.43
C HIS A 324 -10.30 -30.17 -7.42
N LYS A 325 -9.37 -29.29 -7.03
CA LYS A 325 -8.40 -29.58 -5.99
C LYS A 325 -8.58 -28.67 -4.79
N ASP A 326 -8.39 -29.23 -3.62
CA ASP A 326 -8.45 -28.47 -2.39
C ASP A 326 -7.11 -27.79 -2.14
N ILE A 327 -7.13 -26.47 -2.02
CA ILE A 327 -5.91 -25.69 -1.83
C ILE A 327 -5.71 -25.44 -0.34
N ILE A 328 -4.51 -25.74 0.16
CA ILE A 328 -4.14 -25.60 1.58
C ILE A 328 -3.04 -24.55 1.71
N LEU A 329 -3.08 -23.80 2.80
CA LEU A 329 -2.01 -22.85 3.13
C LEU A 329 -1.90 -22.60 4.64
N HIS A 330 -0.74 -22.13 5.10
CA HIS A 330 -0.54 -21.70 6.48
C HIS A 330 -0.33 -20.19 6.56
N VAL A 331 -1.00 -19.54 7.51
CA VAL A 331 -0.87 -18.10 7.74
C VAL A 331 -0.53 -17.82 9.18
N SER A 332 0.45 -16.97 9.43
CA SER A 332 0.76 -16.48 10.77
C SER A 332 -0.44 -15.72 11.36
N GLY A 333 -0.77 -15.97 12.63
CA GLY A 333 -1.95 -15.37 13.28
C GLY A 333 -1.96 -13.84 13.33
N ASN A 334 -0.80 -13.18 13.21
CA ASN A 334 -0.67 -11.72 13.17
C ASN A 334 -0.64 -11.14 11.75
N ASN A 335 -0.76 -11.97 10.70
CA ASN A 335 -0.69 -11.50 9.32
C ASN A 335 -2.08 -10.99 8.86
N PRO A 336 -2.21 -9.72 8.41
CA PRO A 336 -3.47 -9.17 7.91
C PRO A 336 -4.01 -9.91 6.67
N ALA A 337 -3.18 -10.71 5.98
CA ALA A 337 -3.59 -11.55 4.85
C ALA A 337 -4.69 -12.56 5.20
N MET A 338 -4.94 -12.86 6.48
CA MET A 338 -6.09 -13.68 6.90
C MET A 338 -7.43 -13.18 6.32
N LEU A 339 -7.61 -11.86 6.23
CA LEU A 339 -8.82 -11.26 5.65
C LEU A 339 -8.92 -11.49 4.14
N LEU A 340 -7.78 -11.46 3.45
CA LEU A 340 -7.68 -11.74 2.02
C LEU A 340 -8.12 -13.17 1.73
N TYR A 341 -7.56 -14.15 2.44
CA TYR A 341 -7.88 -15.55 2.23
C TYR A 341 -9.35 -15.86 2.54
N ASN A 342 -9.90 -15.27 3.61
CA ASN A 342 -11.32 -15.42 3.92
C ASN A 342 -12.22 -14.86 2.79
N ARG A 343 -11.84 -13.71 2.19
CA ARG A 343 -12.57 -13.13 1.05
C ARG A 343 -12.54 -14.02 -0.20
N VAL A 344 -11.44 -14.75 -0.42
CA VAL A 344 -11.32 -15.72 -1.52
C VAL A 344 -12.10 -17.02 -1.22
N GLY A 345 -12.48 -17.26 0.04
CA GLY A 345 -13.30 -18.40 0.47
C GLY A 345 -12.54 -19.48 1.25
N PHE A 346 -11.29 -19.23 1.63
CA PHE A 346 -10.54 -20.13 2.49
C PHE A 346 -11.15 -20.19 3.89
N LYS A 347 -11.30 -21.40 4.44
CA LYS A 347 -11.79 -21.63 5.80
C LYS A 347 -10.65 -22.12 6.69
N ALA A 348 -10.59 -21.63 7.92
CA ALA A 348 -9.65 -22.11 8.91
C ALA A 348 -10.08 -23.49 9.42
N GLU A 349 -9.19 -24.48 9.32
CA GLU A 349 -9.43 -25.84 9.83
C GLU A 349 -8.74 -26.05 11.17
N GLU A 350 -7.46 -25.68 11.29
CA GLU A 350 -6.62 -26.03 12.43
C GLU A 350 -5.74 -24.84 12.86
N PHE A 351 -5.42 -24.76 14.15
CA PHE A 351 -4.46 -23.81 14.70
C PHE A 351 -3.21 -24.58 15.17
N VAL A 352 -2.08 -24.31 14.53
CA VAL A 352 -0.80 -24.98 14.76
C VAL A 352 0.11 -24.07 15.58
N LEU A 353 0.52 -24.56 16.75
CA LEU A 353 1.44 -23.86 17.64
C LEU A 353 2.89 -24.05 17.17
N GLY A 354 3.69 -22.99 17.15
CA GLY A 354 5.12 -23.06 16.86
C GLY A 354 5.49 -23.41 15.41
N PHE A 355 4.57 -23.32 14.45
CA PHE A 355 4.83 -23.66 13.05
C PHE A 355 6.04 -22.93 12.46
N TYR A 356 6.25 -21.67 12.83
CA TYR A 356 7.35 -20.85 12.33
C TYR A 356 8.55 -20.77 13.29
N ASP A 357 8.64 -21.62 14.32
CA ASP A 357 9.74 -21.58 15.31
C ASP A 357 11.11 -21.81 14.69
N GLU A 358 11.19 -22.62 13.63
CA GLU A 358 12.43 -22.95 12.92
C GLU A 358 12.87 -21.85 11.93
N TYR A 359 11.92 -21.03 11.45
CA TYR A 359 12.15 -20.04 10.39
C TYR A 359 12.28 -18.61 10.92
N LEU A 360 11.62 -18.28 12.04
CA LEU A 360 11.64 -16.96 12.65
C LEU A 360 12.61 -16.91 13.82
N SER A 361 13.41 -15.83 13.87
CA SER A 361 14.25 -15.55 15.03
C SER A 361 13.41 -15.35 16.29
N ARG A 362 14.04 -15.56 17.46
CA ARG A 362 13.35 -15.45 18.76
C ARG A 362 12.72 -14.07 19.00
N ASP A 363 13.29 -13.03 18.38
CA ASP A 363 12.91 -11.64 18.55
C ASP A 363 11.95 -11.13 17.46
N ALA A 364 11.52 -11.99 16.54
CA ALA A 364 10.62 -11.59 15.47
C ALA A 364 9.26 -11.13 16.01
N ARG A 365 8.79 -9.97 15.53
CA ARG A 365 7.47 -9.39 15.89
C ARG A 365 6.29 -10.21 15.33
N ALA A 366 6.54 -11.07 14.35
CA ALA A 366 5.54 -11.95 13.76
C ALA A 366 5.19 -13.10 14.71
N SER A 367 3.91 -13.47 14.80
CA SER A 367 3.51 -14.63 15.61
C SER A 367 4.06 -15.92 15.02
N LYS A 368 4.58 -16.79 15.88
CA LYS A 368 5.13 -18.10 15.49
C LYS A 368 4.07 -19.17 15.24
N ASN A 369 2.85 -18.91 15.71
CA ASN A 369 1.70 -19.78 15.52
C ASN A 369 1.05 -19.51 14.16
N ALA A 370 0.51 -20.56 13.54
CA ALA A 370 -0.12 -20.49 12.23
C ALA A 370 -1.54 -21.06 12.24
N PHE A 371 -2.40 -20.50 11.40
CA PHE A 371 -3.68 -21.10 11.02
C PHE A 371 -3.51 -21.87 9.74
N ARG A 372 -3.94 -23.13 9.74
CA ARG A 372 -4.08 -23.93 8.53
C ARG A 372 -5.42 -23.60 7.89
N LEU A 373 -5.37 -23.04 6.69
CA LEU A 373 -6.54 -22.72 5.89
C LEU A 373 -6.69 -23.72 4.75
N ARG A 374 -7.94 -24.05 4.41
CA ARG A 374 -8.28 -24.88 3.25
C ARG A 374 -9.39 -24.22 2.45
N LEU A 375 -9.19 -24.15 1.14
CA LEU A 375 -10.24 -23.87 0.17
C LEU A 375 -10.76 -25.22 -0.33
N ARG A 376 -12.03 -25.52 -0.04
CA ARG A 376 -12.69 -26.72 -0.53
C ARG A 376 -13.40 -26.41 -1.83
N HIS A 377 -13.14 -27.17 -2.87
CA HIS A 377 -13.92 -27.08 -4.09
C HIS A 377 -15.20 -27.90 -3.88
N HIS A 378 -16.36 -27.24 -3.98
CA HIS A 378 -17.66 -27.92 -4.01
C HIS A 378 -18.01 -28.39 -5.42
#